data_AF-A0AAV1JKP6-F1
#
_entry.id   AF-A0AAV1JKP6-F1
#
_cell.length_a   1.000
_cell.length_b   1.000
_cell.length_c   1.000
_cell.angle_alpha   90.00
_cell.angle_beta   90.00
_cell.angle_gamma   90.00
#
_symmetry.space_group_name_H-M   'P 1'
#
loop_
_entity.id
_entity.type
_entity.pdbx_description
1 polymer ?
#
loop_
_entity_poly.entity_id
_entity_poly.type
_entity_poly.pdbx_seq_one_letter_code
_entity_poly.pdbx_strand_id
1 'polypeptide(L)'
;MDTSPKQRRKTNPRLKANLFSILTFGWTVETFMVGYSRDIKESDLYEPLPEHRSDITGNTIQRSWDIEVKRCQESQNDRKPSLLTVLVKVFGAELMLYGLILAAMEFIIRLQQPLFLGLLLKYYSPAQDLYNSTANSTYLSRLYSYYETSSGVSWGEAVFFSFGVVFCSMVNVMVQHPFMMGVMHIGMKMRVGICSLIYRKALKVSLQAMSETRGGLVVNLMANDVNRFDTGPLFVHYLWIGPLETALMTIYLYREMGMSAVYGVFVVFAVVPFQIFLGTQTAYYRRNTATKSDERVRLMEEIVMGMEVIKMYTWEQPFRKIIDIVRRYDLAPL
;
A
#
# COMPACT_ATOMS: atom_id res chain seq x y z
N MET A 1 3.09 -16.93 -27.38
CA MET A 1 1.74 -17.42 -27.03
C MET A 1 1.91 -18.89 -26.71
N ASP A 2 1.70 -19.29 -25.45
CA ASP A 2 1.75 -20.71 -25.10
C ASP A 2 0.66 -21.48 -25.83
N THR A 3 1.07 -22.48 -26.61
CA THR A 3 0.21 -23.40 -27.36
C THR A 3 -0.15 -24.66 -26.56
N SER A 4 0.28 -24.74 -25.30
CA SER A 4 -0.06 -25.80 -24.36
C SER A 4 -1.58 -25.84 -24.12
N PRO A 5 -2.21 -27.03 -24.06
CA PRO A 5 -3.63 -27.14 -23.76
C PRO A 5 -3.90 -26.45 -22.42
N LYS A 6 -4.82 -25.48 -22.40
CA LYS A 6 -5.20 -24.75 -21.17
C LYS A 6 -5.71 -25.76 -20.15
N GLN A 7 -4.84 -26.13 -19.21
CA GLN A 7 -5.19 -26.99 -18.10
C GLN A 7 -6.27 -26.27 -17.29
N ARG A 8 -7.46 -26.86 -17.16
CA ARG A 8 -8.56 -26.27 -16.38
C ARG A 8 -8.13 -26.19 -14.92
N ARG A 9 -7.76 -24.99 -14.49
CA ARG A 9 -7.43 -24.71 -13.08
C ARG A 9 -8.68 -24.83 -12.21
N LYS A 10 -8.49 -25.17 -10.93
CA LYS A 10 -9.60 -25.21 -9.97
C LYS A 10 -10.21 -23.82 -9.80
N THR A 11 -11.52 -23.74 -9.59
CA THR A 11 -12.23 -22.49 -9.31
C THR A 11 -11.77 -21.89 -7.98
N ASN A 12 -11.62 -20.57 -7.92
CA ASN A 12 -11.16 -19.88 -6.72
C ASN A 12 -12.11 -20.13 -5.51
N PRO A 13 -11.60 -20.62 -4.36
CA PRO A 13 -12.42 -20.93 -3.18
C PRO A 13 -13.10 -19.68 -2.60
N ARG A 14 -12.58 -18.47 -2.87
CA ARG A 14 -13.22 -17.20 -2.49
C ARG A 14 -14.64 -17.05 -3.04
N LEU A 15 -14.97 -17.65 -4.20
CA LEU A 15 -16.32 -17.58 -4.77
C LEU A 15 -17.36 -18.36 -3.96
N LYS A 16 -16.93 -19.39 -3.21
CA LYS A 16 -17.80 -20.25 -2.40
C LYS A 16 -17.71 -19.92 -0.91
N ALA A 17 -16.89 -18.93 -0.52
CA ALA A 17 -16.60 -18.63 0.86
C ALA A 17 -17.74 -17.83 1.52
N ASN A 18 -18.09 -18.21 2.75
CA ASN A 18 -19.03 -17.45 3.58
C ASN A 18 -18.40 -16.13 4.05
N LEU A 19 -19.22 -15.16 4.46
CA LEU A 19 -18.77 -13.84 4.95
C LEU A 19 -17.69 -13.95 6.04
N PHE A 20 -17.86 -14.85 6.99
CA PHE A 20 -16.86 -15.09 8.05
C PHE A 20 -15.53 -15.61 7.49
N SER A 21 -15.57 -16.51 6.50
CA SER A 21 -14.37 -17.01 5.83
C SER A 21 -13.68 -15.95 4.97
N ILE A 22 -14.44 -15.02 4.39
CA ILE A 22 -13.90 -13.88 3.64
C ILE A 22 -13.19 -12.92 4.61
N LEU A 23 -13.83 -12.58 5.73
CA LEU A 23 -13.29 -11.66 6.74
C LEU A 23 -12.01 -12.20 7.40
N THR A 24 -11.98 -13.49 7.72
CA THR A 24 -10.85 -14.16 8.38
C THR A 24 -9.82 -14.71 7.39
N PHE A 25 -10.02 -14.51 6.08
CA PHE A 25 -9.20 -15.11 5.02
C PHE A 25 -9.09 -16.64 5.08
N GLY A 26 -10.04 -17.32 5.73
CA GLY A 26 -10.03 -18.79 5.92
C GLY A 26 -9.99 -19.58 4.61
N TRP A 27 -10.48 -19.02 3.49
CA TRP A 27 -10.41 -19.64 2.16
C TRP A 27 -8.98 -19.82 1.64
N THR A 28 -7.98 -19.15 2.23
CA THR A 28 -6.56 -19.29 1.85
C THR A 28 -5.84 -20.42 2.58
N VAL A 29 -6.41 -20.95 3.67
CA VAL A 29 -5.76 -21.92 4.56
C VAL A 29 -5.37 -23.19 3.82
N GLU A 30 -6.21 -23.68 2.90
CA GLU A 30 -5.91 -24.86 2.09
C GLU A 30 -4.63 -24.67 1.25
N THR A 31 -4.48 -23.50 0.62
CA THR A 31 -3.27 -23.17 -0.16
C THR A 31 -2.03 -23.14 0.73
N PHE A 32 -2.13 -22.55 1.92
CA PHE A 32 -1.02 -22.51 2.87
C PHE A 32 -0.65 -23.89 3.42
N MET A 33 -1.63 -24.75 3.69
CA MET A 33 -1.37 -26.13 4.10
C MET A 33 -0.66 -26.95 3.01
N VAL A 34 -1.05 -26.75 1.75
CA VAL A 34 -0.33 -27.36 0.62
C VAL A 34 1.10 -26.86 0.56
N GLY A 35 1.31 -25.53 0.66
CA GLY A 35 2.65 -24.92 0.67
C GLY A 35 3.52 -25.31 1.87
N TYR A 36 2.91 -25.65 3.01
CA TYR A 36 3.63 -26.20 4.17
C TYR A 36 4.11 -27.64 3.92
N SER A 37 3.31 -28.43 3.18
CA SER A 37 3.59 -29.85 2.94
C SER A 37 4.54 -30.08 1.76
N ARG A 38 4.48 -29.21 0.74
CA ARG A 38 5.31 -29.30 -0.47
C ARG A 38 5.41 -27.95 -1.19
N ASP A 39 6.40 -27.82 -2.07
CA ASP A 39 6.51 -26.66 -2.95
C ASP A 39 5.28 -26.51 -3.86
N ILE A 40 4.74 -25.29 -3.92
CA ILE A 40 3.56 -24.94 -4.71
C ILE A 40 3.92 -24.96 -6.20
N LYS A 41 3.21 -25.76 -6.98
CA LYS A 41 3.34 -25.81 -8.44
C LYS A 41 2.28 -24.96 -9.13
N GLU A 42 2.50 -24.60 -10.40
CA GLU A 42 1.52 -23.83 -11.18
C GLU A 42 0.14 -24.51 -11.28
N SER A 43 0.10 -25.85 -11.26
CA SER A 43 -1.14 -26.64 -11.25
C SER A 43 -1.98 -26.49 -9.97
N ASP A 44 -1.35 -26.09 -8.87
CA ASP A 44 -1.99 -25.92 -7.56
C ASP A 44 -2.65 -24.53 -7.44
N LEU A 45 -2.35 -23.61 -8.35
CA LEU A 45 -2.93 -22.27 -8.37
C LEU A 45 -4.37 -22.28 -8.91
N TYR A 46 -5.23 -21.54 -8.23
CA TYR A 46 -6.61 -21.34 -8.63
C TYR A 46 -6.73 -20.44 -9.87
N GLU A 47 -7.86 -20.56 -10.56
CA GLU A 47 -8.24 -19.61 -11.61
C GLU A 47 -8.46 -18.20 -10.99
N PRO A 48 -8.07 -17.12 -11.68
CA PRO A 48 -8.38 -15.77 -11.23
C PRO A 48 -9.89 -15.56 -11.10
N LEU A 49 -10.27 -14.71 -10.16
CA LEU A 49 -11.66 -14.26 -10.02
C LEU A 49 -12.14 -13.65 -11.35
N PRO A 50 -13.42 -13.85 -11.73
CA PRO A 50 -13.96 -13.31 -12.99
C PRO A 50 -13.69 -11.81 -13.14
N GLU A 51 -13.88 -11.03 -12.07
CA GLU A 51 -13.62 -9.59 -12.00
C GLU A 51 -12.15 -9.18 -12.20
N HIS A 52 -11.21 -10.10 -12.02
CA HIS A 52 -9.76 -9.84 -12.15
C HIS A 52 -9.21 -10.28 -13.51
N ARG A 53 -10.05 -10.80 -14.41
CA ARG A 53 -9.58 -11.28 -15.70
C ARG A 53 -9.19 -10.12 -16.61
N SER A 54 -8.08 -10.29 -17.33
CA SER A 54 -7.47 -9.26 -18.17
C SER A 54 -8.33 -8.85 -19.36
N ASP A 55 -9.19 -9.75 -19.85
CA ASP A 55 -10.15 -9.45 -20.91
C ASP A 55 -11.18 -8.41 -20.45
N ILE A 56 -11.78 -8.59 -19.27
CA ILE A 56 -12.78 -7.66 -18.74
C ILE A 56 -12.14 -6.32 -18.37
N THR A 57 -11.10 -6.35 -17.54
CA THR A 57 -10.44 -5.12 -17.05
C THR A 57 -9.75 -4.38 -18.19
N GLY A 58 -9.04 -5.09 -19.07
CA GLY A 58 -8.36 -4.52 -20.22
C GLY A 58 -9.32 -3.90 -21.25
N ASN A 59 -10.46 -4.54 -21.54
CA ASN A 59 -11.48 -3.98 -22.42
C ASN A 59 -12.14 -2.73 -21.83
N THR A 60 -12.42 -2.74 -20.52
CA THR A 60 -13.04 -1.61 -19.82
C THR A 60 -12.14 -0.36 -19.84
N ILE A 61 -10.84 -0.52 -19.54
CA ILE A 61 -9.88 0.58 -19.61
C ILE A 61 -9.70 1.05 -21.05
N GLN A 62 -9.56 0.14 -22.02
CA GLN A 62 -9.42 0.53 -23.44
C GLN A 62 -10.60 1.37 -23.91
N ARG A 63 -11.83 0.94 -23.61
CA ARG A 63 -13.05 1.68 -23.98
C ARG A 63 -13.06 3.08 -23.35
N SER A 64 -12.67 3.19 -22.09
CA SER A 64 -12.63 4.47 -21.37
C SER A 64 -11.53 5.39 -21.90
N TRP A 65 -10.38 4.83 -22.31
CA TRP A 65 -9.31 5.55 -22.98
C TRP A 65 -9.74 6.08 -24.35
N ASP A 66 -10.40 5.25 -25.16
CA ASP A 66 -10.87 5.66 -26.49
C ASP A 66 -11.92 6.79 -26.39
N ILE A 67 -12.77 6.78 -25.36
CA ILE A 67 -13.73 7.87 -25.06
C ILE A 67 -12.99 9.15 -24.67
N GLU A 68 -11.98 9.08 -23.82
CA GLU A 68 -11.18 10.25 -23.41
C GLU A 68 -10.44 10.86 -24.61
N VAL A 69 -9.84 10.03 -25.46
CA VAL A 69 -9.18 10.48 -26.69
C VAL A 69 -10.14 11.20 -27.62
N LYS A 70 -11.34 10.65 -27.86
CA LYS A 70 -12.38 11.30 -28.69
C LYS A 70 -12.83 12.63 -28.09
N ARG A 71 -13.07 12.68 -26.79
CA ARG A 71 -13.44 13.92 -26.08
C ARG A 71 -12.37 15.01 -26.22
N CYS A 72 -11.10 14.65 -26.18
CA CYS A 72 -9.99 15.58 -26.41
C CYS A 72 -9.91 16.05 -27.86
N GLN A 73 -10.21 15.19 -28.84
CA GLN A 73 -10.24 15.55 -30.26
C GLN A 73 -11.41 16.49 -30.61
N GLU A 74 -12.55 16.32 -29.94
CA GLU A 74 -13.75 17.13 -30.13
C GLU A 74 -13.71 18.47 -29.35
N SER A 75 -12.83 18.59 -28.36
CA SER A 75 -12.68 19.83 -27.59
C SER A 75 -11.81 20.84 -28.35
N GLN A 76 -12.30 22.08 -28.46
CA GLN A 76 -11.54 23.19 -29.06
C GLN A 76 -10.28 23.58 -28.27
N ASN A 77 -10.18 23.17 -27.00
CA ASN A 77 -8.97 23.31 -26.22
C ASN A 77 -8.04 22.14 -26.57
N ASP A 78 -6.77 22.44 -26.91
CA ASP A 78 -5.68 21.49 -27.22
C ASP A 78 -5.26 20.65 -25.99
N ARG A 79 -6.24 20.00 -25.37
CA ARG A 79 -6.11 19.25 -24.12
C ARG A 79 -5.62 17.86 -24.45
N LYS A 80 -4.44 17.51 -23.94
CA LYS A 80 -3.89 16.16 -24.07
C LYS A 80 -4.71 15.15 -23.25
N PRO A 81 -4.99 13.95 -23.80
CA PRO A 81 -5.71 12.90 -23.08
C PRO A 81 -4.88 12.44 -21.87
N SER A 82 -5.55 12.19 -20.75
CA SER A 82 -4.88 11.92 -19.48
C SER A 82 -5.25 10.54 -18.92
N LEU A 83 -4.22 9.71 -18.66
CA LEU A 83 -4.42 8.37 -18.11
C LEU A 83 -5.04 8.42 -16.70
N LEU A 84 -4.64 9.41 -15.90
CA LEU A 84 -5.17 9.59 -14.55
C LEU A 84 -6.70 9.76 -14.57
N THR A 85 -7.23 10.57 -15.49
CA THR A 85 -8.70 10.77 -15.61
C THR A 85 -9.41 9.47 -15.96
N VAL A 86 -8.82 8.64 -16.83
CA VAL A 86 -9.37 7.33 -17.19
C VAL A 86 -9.35 6.38 -15.99
N LEU A 87 -8.25 6.33 -15.25
CA LEU A 87 -8.14 5.48 -14.05
C LEU A 87 -9.11 5.91 -12.95
N VAL A 88 -9.25 7.22 -12.71
CA VAL A 88 -10.22 7.77 -11.76
C VAL A 88 -11.65 7.48 -12.21
N LYS A 89 -11.95 7.55 -13.51
CA LYS A 89 -13.29 7.24 -14.03
C LYS A 89 -13.65 5.75 -13.89
N VAL A 90 -12.69 4.85 -14.09
CA VAL A 90 -12.93 3.39 -14.03
C VAL A 90 -12.94 2.87 -12.59
N PHE A 91 -11.99 3.30 -11.76
CA PHE A 91 -11.78 2.74 -10.43
C PHE A 91 -12.08 3.71 -9.29
N GLY A 92 -12.24 5.00 -9.57
CA GLY A 92 -12.34 6.04 -8.53
C GLY A 92 -13.56 5.90 -7.64
N ALA A 93 -14.70 5.44 -8.14
CA ALA A 93 -15.88 5.21 -7.30
C ALA A 93 -15.66 4.08 -6.29
N GLU A 94 -15.11 2.95 -6.75
CA GLU A 94 -14.79 1.80 -5.90
C GLU A 94 -13.70 2.18 -4.88
N LEU A 95 -12.65 2.87 -5.33
CA LEU A 95 -11.57 3.36 -4.49
C LEU A 95 -12.09 4.36 -3.44
N MET A 96 -12.92 5.33 -3.83
CA MET A 96 -13.51 6.30 -2.92
C MET A 96 -14.42 5.65 -1.87
N LEU A 97 -15.17 4.60 -2.22
CA LEU A 97 -15.97 3.84 -1.26
C LEU A 97 -15.09 3.22 -0.18
N TYR A 98 -13.99 2.56 -0.56
CA TYR A 98 -13.01 2.04 0.41
C TYR A 98 -12.41 3.17 1.26
N GLY A 99 -12.10 4.32 0.65
CA GLY A 99 -11.64 5.51 1.35
C GLY A 99 -12.61 6.05 2.40
N LEU A 100 -13.91 6.09 2.09
CA LEU A 100 -14.95 6.51 3.03
C LEU A 100 -15.11 5.52 4.19
N ILE A 101 -15.01 4.21 3.92
CA ILE A 101 -15.02 3.18 4.97
C ILE A 101 -13.81 3.36 5.89
N LEU A 102 -12.62 3.56 5.33
CA LEU A 102 -11.41 3.83 6.11
C LEU A 102 -11.57 5.10 6.96
N ALA A 103 -12.05 6.20 6.37
CA ALA A 103 -12.26 7.44 7.10
C ALA A 103 -13.29 7.31 8.23
N ALA A 104 -14.40 6.60 8.00
CA ALA A 104 -15.37 6.32 9.04
C ALA A 104 -14.74 5.49 10.18
N MET A 105 -13.92 4.49 9.83
CA MET A 105 -13.22 3.67 10.82
C MET A 105 -12.20 4.49 11.64
N GLU A 106 -11.39 5.31 10.98
CA GLU A 106 -10.38 6.18 11.62
C GLU A 106 -11.06 7.22 12.54
N PHE A 107 -12.07 7.93 12.07
CA PHE A 107 -12.72 8.99 12.83
C PHE A 107 -13.71 8.50 13.90
N ILE A 108 -14.40 7.37 13.68
CA ILE A 108 -15.43 6.90 14.61
C ILE A 108 -14.83 5.91 15.61
N ILE A 109 -14.06 4.91 15.15
CA ILE A 109 -13.61 3.82 16.03
C ILE A 109 -12.25 4.17 16.66
N ARG A 110 -11.30 4.61 15.85
CA ARG A 110 -9.92 4.81 16.31
C ARG A 110 -9.78 6.02 17.24
N LEU A 111 -10.47 7.13 16.95
CA LEU A 111 -10.51 8.29 17.84
C LEU A 111 -11.14 7.99 19.21
N GLN A 112 -12.06 7.03 19.31
CA GLN A 112 -12.71 6.68 20.56
C GLN A 112 -11.83 5.83 21.48
N GLN A 113 -10.89 5.06 20.94
CA GLN A 113 -10.09 4.13 21.73
C GLN A 113 -9.25 4.82 22.83
N PRO A 114 -8.56 5.95 22.59
CA PRO A 114 -7.88 6.70 23.64
C PRO A 114 -8.84 7.27 24.70
N LEU A 115 -10.06 7.64 24.32
CA LEU A 115 -11.07 8.16 25.26
C LEU A 115 -11.57 7.07 26.21
N PHE A 116 -11.86 5.87 25.68
CA PHE A 116 -12.17 4.71 26.50
C PHE A 116 -11.03 4.38 27.48
N LEU A 117 -9.79 4.43 27.01
CA LEU A 117 -8.62 4.20 27.85
C LEU A 117 -8.47 5.30 28.92
N GLY A 118 -8.67 6.57 28.56
CA GLY A 118 -8.60 7.69 29.51
C GLY A 118 -9.65 7.58 30.62
N LEU A 119 -10.89 7.21 30.29
CA LEU A 119 -11.95 6.96 31.28
C LEU A 119 -11.64 5.75 32.17
N LEU A 120 -11.06 4.69 31.60
CA LEU A 120 -10.60 3.54 32.38
C LEU A 120 -9.46 3.93 33.34
N LEU A 121 -8.54 4.80 32.91
CA LEU A 121 -7.47 5.29 33.77
C LEU A 121 -7.98 6.19 34.90
N LYS A 122 -9.04 6.99 34.67
CA LYS A 122 -9.71 7.77 35.73
C LYS A 122 -10.23 6.87 36.86
N TYR A 123 -10.71 5.66 36.54
CA TYR A 123 -11.14 4.67 37.54
C TYR A 123 -10.05 4.30 38.55
N TYR A 124 -8.81 4.15 38.06
CA TYR A 124 -7.66 3.78 38.89
C TYR A 124 -6.93 4.99 39.49
N SER A 125 -7.43 6.21 39.22
CA SER A 125 -6.78 7.43 39.72
C SER A 125 -7.14 7.68 41.20
N PRO A 126 -6.19 8.15 42.03
CA PRO A 126 -6.47 8.46 43.45
C PRO A 126 -7.54 9.54 43.65
N ALA A 127 -7.81 10.34 42.61
CA ALA A 127 -8.83 11.37 42.61
C ALA A 127 -10.26 10.79 42.59
N GLN A 128 -10.42 9.49 42.28
CA GLN A 128 -11.71 8.80 42.33
C GLN A 128 -12.30 8.81 43.74
N ASP A 129 -11.46 8.60 44.77
CA ASP A 129 -11.91 8.50 46.17
C ASP A 129 -12.44 9.84 46.72
N LEU A 130 -12.17 10.95 46.02
CA LEU A 130 -12.69 12.28 46.38
C LEU A 130 -14.16 12.50 45.94
N TYR A 131 -14.68 11.69 45.02
CA TYR A 131 -16.00 11.89 44.42
C TYR A 131 -17.04 10.89 44.97
N ASN A 132 -17.81 11.32 45.97
CA ASN A 132 -18.87 10.52 46.60
C ASN A 132 -20.15 10.39 45.75
N SER A 133 -20.30 11.18 44.69
CA SER A 133 -21.51 11.23 43.86
C SER A 133 -21.26 10.61 42.49
N THR A 134 -21.94 9.49 42.22
CA THR A 134 -22.07 8.92 40.87
C THR A 134 -23.18 9.69 40.15
N ALA A 135 -22.84 10.43 39.11
CA ALA A 135 -23.85 11.04 38.24
C ALA A 135 -24.58 9.92 37.46
N ASN A 136 -25.92 9.96 37.42
CA ASN A 136 -26.75 9.07 36.59
C ASN A 136 -26.66 9.47 35.11
N SER A 137 -25.45 9.50 34.56
CA SER A 137 -25.20 9.68 33.13
C SER A 137 -25.13 8.31 32.46
N THR A 138 -25.71 8.19 31.27
CA THR A 138 -25.55 6.97 30.45
C THR A 138 -24.07 6.75 30.10
N TYR A 139 -23.64 5.50 30.00
CA TYR A 139 -22.23 5.15 29.73
C TYR A 139 -21.66 5.84 28.49
N LEU A 140 -22.46 5.97 27.43
CA LEU A 140 -22.07 6.68 26.20
C LEU A 140 -21.99 8.20 26.38
N SER A 141 -22.89 8.80 27.16
CA SER A 141 -22.82 10.25 27.41
C SER A 141 -21.51 10.66 28.10
N ARG A 142 -20.92 9.77 28.90
CA ARG A 142 -19.65 9.99 29.59
C ARG A 142 -18.43 10.05 28.65
N LEU A 143 -18.51 9.43 27.45
CA LEU A 143 -17.49 9.63 26.40
C LEU A 143 -17.53 11.05 25.84
N TYR A 144 -18.73 11.58 25.60
CA TYR A 144 -18.91 12.91 25.05
C TYR A 144 -18.66 14.01 26.09
N SER A 145 -19.00 13.76 27.36
CA SER A 145 -18.77 14.67 28.50
C SER A 145 -17.45 14.39 29.24
N TYR A 146 -16.47 13.75 28.58
CA TYR A 146 -15.18 13.38 29.19
C TYR A 146 -14.50 14.55 29.94
N TYR A 147 -14.63 15.76 29.40
CA TYR A 147 -14.04 17.00 29.93
C TYR A 147 -14.84 17.66 31.07
N GLU A 148 -16.16 17.46 31.10
CA GLU A 148 -17.07 18.14 32.05
C GLU A 148 -17.36 17.27 33.28
N THR A 149 -17.08 15.97 33.20
CA THR A 149 -17.49 15.01 34.23
C THR A 149 -16.46 14.95 35.36
N SER A 150 -16.72 15.70 36.43
CA SER A 150 -16.04 15.60 37.73
C SER A 150 -16.74 14.59 38.66
N SER A 151 -17.10 13.41 38.17
CA SER A 151 -17.72 12.35 39.00
C SER A 151 -16.88 11.09 38.97
N GLY A 152 -16.88 10.34 40.08
CA GLY A 152 -16.22 9.04 40.16
C GLY A 152 -16.75 8.05 39.11
N VAL A 153 -15.90 7.11 38.69
CA VAL A 153 -16.26 6.05 37.75
C VAL A 153 -16.68 4.81 38.55
N SER A 154 -17.90 4.31 38.31
CA SER A 154 -18.37 3.08 38.93
C SER A 154 -17.68 1.85 38.34
N TRP A 155 -17.62 0.75 39.08
CA TRP A 155 -17.04 -0.51 38.61
C TRP A 155 -17.69 -1.01 37.30
N GLY A 156 -19.02 -0.92 37.20
CA GLY A 156 -19.75 -1.32 35.98
C GLY A 156 -19.38 -0.48 34.76
N GLU A 157 -19.03 0.79 34.97
CA GLU A 157 -18.57 1.70 33.91
C GLU A 157 -17.15 1.38 33.47
N ALA A 158 -16.27 1.08 34.43
CA ALA A 158 -14.91 0.66 34.14
C ALA A 158 -14.88 -0.63 33.30
N VAL A 159 -15.76 -1.60 33.61
CA VAL A 159 -15.92 -2.83 32.79
C VAL A 159 -16.40 -2.48 31.38
N PHE A 160 -17.39 -1.58 31.24
CA PHE A 160 -17.87 -1.13 29.93
C PHE A 160 -16.76 -0.45 29.11
N PHE A 161 -15.95 0.43 29.72
CA PHE A 161 -14.85 1.09 29.02
C PHE A 161 -13.73 0.12 28.63
N SER A 162 -13.40 -0.84 29.50
CA SER A 162 -12.45 -1.91 29.18
C SER A 162 -12.91 -2.75 27.98
N PHE A 163 -14.18 -3.14 27.96
CA PHE A 163 -14.77 -3.82 26.80
C PHE A 163 -14.74 -2.94 25.56
N GLY A 164 -15.02 -1.63 25.69
CA GLY A 164 -14.93 -0.65 24.61
C GLY A 164 -13.55 -0.60 23.95
N VAL A 165 -12.46 -0.59 24.74
CA VAL A 165 -11.09 -0.62 24.19
C VAL A 165 -10.84 -1.88 23.36
N VAL A 166 -11.21 -3.05 23.89
CA VAL A 166 -11.03 -4.34 23.20
C VAL A 166 -11.89 -4.41 21.94
N PHE A 167 -13.14 -3.96 22.02
CA PHE A 167 -14.07 -3.93 20.91
C PHE A 167 -13.58 -3.02 19.77
N CYS A 168 -13.12 -1.79 20.09
CA CYS A 168 -12.54 -0.89 19.10
C CYS A 168 -11.32 -1.51 18.40
N SER A 169 -10.44 -2.18 19.16
CA SER A 169 -9.27 -2.86 18.60
C SER A 169 -9.67 -4.02 17.67
N MET A 170 -10.65 -4.84 18.07
CA MET A 170 -11.16 -5.93 17.26
C MET A 170 -11.80 -5.44 15.95
N VAL A 171 -12.67 -4.43 16.02
CA VAL A 171 -13.30 -3.82 14.83
C VAL A 171 -12.25 -3.22 13.91
N ASN A 172 -11.23 -2.56 14.46
CA ASN A 172 -10.12 -2.02 13.66
C ASN A 172 -9.44 -3.11 12.83
N VAL A 173 -9.06 -4.24 13.45
CA VAL A 173 -8.43 -5.36 12.73
C VAL A 173 -9.37 -5.96 11.69
N MET A 174 -10.64 -6.15 12.03
CA MET A 174 -11.66 -6.72 11.13
C MET A 174 -11.93 -5.86 9.90
N VAL A 175 -11.77 -4.54 9.97
CA VAL A 175 -11.99 -3.63 8.83
C VAL A 175 -10.69 -3.38 8.05
N GLN A 176 -9.57 -3.18 8.74
CA GLN A 176 -8.32 -2.75 8.13
C GLN A 176 -7.73 -3.78 7.15
N HIS A 177 -7.77 -5.08 7.49
CA HIS A 177 -7.23 -6.11 6.59
C HIS A 177 -8.08 -6.33 5.33
N PRO A 178 -9.42 -6.44 5.40
CA PRO A 178 -10.26 -6.47 4.20
C PRO A 178 -10.14 -5.20 3.36
N PHE A 179 -10.04 -4.02 3.99
CA PHE A 179 -9.76 -2.76 3.30
C PHE A 179 -8.45 -2.85 2.50
N MET A 180 -7.36 -3.27 3.15
CA MET A 180 -6.05 -3.41 2.50
C MET A 180 -6.14 -4.38 1.31
N MET A 181 -6.79 -5.54 1.49
CA MET A 181 -6.98 -6.51 0.41
C MET A 181 -7.80 -5.92 -0.76
N GLY A 182 -8.89 -5.20 -0.46
CA GLY A 182 -9.75 -4.58 -1.46
C GLY A 182 -9.00 -3.53 -2.29
N VAL A 183 -8.23 -2.66 -1.63
CA VAL A 183 -7.42 -1.64 -2.32
C VAL A 183 -6.27 -2.28 -3.12
N MET A 184 -5.61 -3.31 -2.61
CA MET A 184 -4.60 -4.07 -3.38
C MET A 184 -5.21 -4.76 -4.60
N HIS A 185 -6.43 -5.30 -4.51
CA HIS A 185 -7.15 -5.84 -5.68
C HIS A 185 -7.43 -4.75 -6.72
N ILE A 186 -7.81 -3.54 -6.30
CA ILE A 186 -7.97 -2.41 -7.23
C ILE A 186 -6.63 -2.07 -7.89
N GLY A 187 -5.55 -2.00 -7.12
CA GLY A 187 -4.20 -1.75 -7.66
C GLY A 187 -3.80 -2.79 -8.71
N MET A 188 -4.01 -4.07 -8.42
CA MET A 188 -3.80 -5.17 -9.36
C MET A 188 -4.68 -5.03 -10.63
N LYS A 189 -5.97 -4.68 -10.48
CA LYS A 189 -6.87 -4.41 -11.62
C LYS A 189 -6.32 -3.25 -12.48
N MET A 190 -5.85 -2.16 -11.87
CA MET A 190 -5.22 -1.04 -12.58
C MET A 190 -4.00 -1.52 -13.37
N ARG A 191 -3.08 -2.26 -12.73
CA ARG A 191 -1.89 -2.82 -13.38
C ARG A 191 -2.23 -3.69 -14.58
N VAL A 192 -3.11 -4.67 -14.41
CA VAL A 192 -3.51 -5.60 -15.48
C VAL A 192 -4.11 -4.83 -16.67
N GLY A 193 -4.97 -3.86 -16.40
CA GLY A 193 -5.59 -3.07 -17.46
C GLY A 193 -4.61 -2.13 -18.17
N ILE A 194 -3.67 -1.49 -17.44
CA ILE A 194 -2.61 -0.65 -18.04
C ILE A 194 -1.67 -1.52 -18.88
N CYS A 195 -1.25 -2.70 -18.40
CA CYS A 195 -0.44 -3.64 -19.17
C CYS A 195 -1.15 -4.06 -20.47
N SER A 196 -2.46 -4.34 -20.42
CA SER A 196 -3.26 -4.64 -21.61
C SER A 196 -3.28 -3.46 -22.60
N LEU A 197 -3.43 -2.22 -22.11
CA LEU A 197 -3.43 -1.02 -22.95
C LEU A 197 -2.07 -0.80 -23.62
N ILE A 198 -0.97 -0.92 -22.86
CA ILE A 198 0.40 -0.80 -23.38
C ILE A 198 0.65 -1.88 -24.44
N TYR A 199 0.29 -3.13 -24.17
CA TYR A 199 0.47 -4.24 -25.10
C TYR A 199 -0.29 -4.02 -26.41
N ARG A 200 -1.58 -3.62 -26.33
CA ARG A 200 -2.39 -3.30 -27.52
C ARG A 200 -1.82 -2.12 -28.31
N LYS A 201 -1.24 -1.13 -27.63
CA LYS A 201 -0.60 0.01 -28.29
C LYS A 201 0.71 -0.40 -28.95
N ALA A 202 1.55 -1.19 -28.29
CA ALA A 202 2.81 -1.70 -28.82
C ALA A 202 2.60 -2.45 -30.14
N LEU A 203 1.54 -3.26 -30.24
CA LEU A 203 1.18 -3.98 -31.47
C LEU A 203 0.71 -3.08 -32.64
N LYS A 204 0.42 -1.80 -32.39
CA LYS A 204 -0.07 -0.83 -33.41
C LYS A 204 0.96 0.25 -33.74
N VAL A 205 2.08 0.30 -33.02
CA VAL A 205 3.13 1.30 -33.26
C VAL A 205 4.02 0.81 -34.40
N SER A 206 4.47 1.73 -35.27
CA SER A 206 5.32 1.37 -36.41
C SER A 206 6.67 0.81 -35.95
N LEU A 207 7.25 -0.11 -36.73
CA LEU A 207 8.53 -0.74 -36.41
C LEU A 207 9.66 0.30 -36.25
N GLN A 208 9.64 1.38 -37.05
CA GLN A 208 10.57 2.52 -36.93
C GLN A 208 10.39 3.29 -35.62
N ALA A 209 9.15 3.39 -35.13
CA ALA A 209 8.86 3.97 -33.83
C ALA A 209 9.22 3.00 -32.67
N MET A 210 9.38 1.70 -32.95
CA MET A 210 9.74 0.64 -32.01
C MET A 210 11.16 0.09 -32.26
N SER A 211 12.12 0.99 -32.52
CA SER A 211 13.55 0.61 -32.59
C SER A 211 14.00 -0.11 -31.30
N GLU A 212 15.07 -0.90 -31.36
CA GLU A 212 15.53 -1.79 -30.27
C GLU A 212 15.61 -1.08 -28.90
N THR A 213 16.04 0.18 -28.87
CA THR A 213 16.11 1.00 -27.65
C THR A 213 14.74 1.25 -27.00
N ARG A 214 13.66 1.33 -27.79
CA ARG A 214 12.29 1.60 -27.31
C ARG A 214 11.55 0.32 -26.92
N GLY A 215 11.89 -0.82 -27.52
CA GLY A 215 11.35 -2.12 -27.10
C GLY A 215 11.71 -2.46 -25.65
N GLY A 216 12.99 -2.29 -25.29
CA GLY A 216 13.47 -2.45 -23.91
C GLY A 216 12.79 -1.48 -22.93
N LEU A 217 12.56 -0.23 -23.36
CA LEU A 217 11.82 0.76 -22.55
C LEU A 217 10.38 0.33 -22.26
N VAL A 218 9.67 -0.26 -23.23
CA VAL A 218 8.29 -0.74 -23.02
C VAL A 218 8.26 -1.92 -22.04
N VAL A 219 9.21 -2.85 -22.13
CA VAL A 219 9.34 -3.95 -21.18
C VAL A 219 9.66 -3.42 -19.78
N ASN A 220 10.59 -2.47 -19.67
CA ASN A 220 10.92 -1.83 -18.39
C ASN A 220 9.72 -1.09 -17.79
N LEU A 221 8.97 -0.35 -18.62
CA LEU A 221 7.75 0.35 -18.19
C LEU A 221 6.72 -0.63 -17.62
N MET A 222 6.47 -1.75 -18.31
CA MET A 222 5.52 -2.77 -17.84
C MET A 222 6.01 -3.50 -16.58
N ALA A 223 7.32 -3.69 -16.43
CA ALA A 223 7.91 -4.43 -15.32
C ALA A 223 8.12 -3.58 -14.06
N ASN A 224 8.46 -2.29 -14.17
CA ASN A 224 8.83 -1.45 -13.02
C ASN A 224 7.79 -0.38 -12.71
N ASP A 225 7.39 0.41 -13.70
CA ASP A 225 6.48 1.55 -13.47
C ASP A 225 5.06 1.08 -13.18
N VAL A 226 4.55 0.11 -13.95
CA VAL A 226 3.18 -0.38 -13.75
C VAL A 226 3.03 -1.13 -12.41
N ASN A 227 4.08 -1.80 -11.92
CA ASN A 227 4.05 -2.47 -10.62
C ASN A 227 3.79 -1.52 -9.44
N ARG A 228 4.14 -0.23 -9.56
CA ARG A 228 3.85 0.75 -8.50
C ARG A 228 2.35 0.99 -8.28
N PHE A 229 1.51 0.67 -9.27
CA PHE A 229 0.05 0.78 -9.12
C PHE A 229 -0.54 -0.32 -8.23
N ASP A 230 0.18 -1.40 -7.94
CA ASP A 230 -0.30 -2.44 -7.01
C ASP A 230 -0.36 -1.89 -5.57
N THR A 231 0.63 -1.11 -5.16
CA THR A 231 0.74 -0.58 -3.79
C THR A 231 0.36 0.90 -3.68
N GLY A 232 0.48 1.69 -4.75
CA GLY A 232 0.21 3.14 -4.73
C GLY A 232 -1.16 3.52 -4.15
N PRO A 233 -2.27 2.89 -4.58
CA PRO A 233 -3.61 3.20 -4.09
C PRO A 233 -3.78 3.09 -2.57
N LEU A 234 -2.97 2.27 -1.87
CA LEU A 234 -3.02 2.12 -0.41
C LEU A 234 -2.74 3.45 0.31
N PHE A 235 -1.90 4.30 -0.26
CA PHE A 235 -1.46 5.54 0.38
C PHE A 235 -2.34 6.75 0.04
N VAL A 236 -3.12 6.68 -1.05
CA VAL A 236 -3.89 7.82 -1.58
C VAL A 236 -4.88 8.36 -0.55
N HIS A 237 -5.54 7.50 0.21
CA HIS A 237 -6.53 7.96 1.20
C HIS A 237 -5.90 8.60 2.44
N TYR A 238 -4.68 8.20 2.80
CA TYR A 238 -3.97 8.83 3.93
C TYR A 238 -3.58 10.29 3.66
N LEU A 239 -3.49 10.71 2.38
CA LEU A 239 -3.20 12.12 2.04
C LEU A 239 -4.25 13.10 2.58
N TRP A 240 -5.52 12.69 2.66
CA TRP A 240 -6.59 13.56 3.16
C TRP A 240 -7.10 13.14 4.54
N ILE A 241 -7.07 11.84 4.87
CA ILE A 241 -7.43 11.35 6.21
C ILE A 241 -6.41 11.83 7.24
N GLY A 242 -5.11 11.71 6.96
CA GLY A 242 -4.05 12.03 7.93
C GLY A 242 -4.07 13.48 8.43
N PRO A 243 -4.16 14.50 7.55
CA PRO A 243 -4.28 15.88 8.00
C PRO A 243 -5.56 16.16 8.81
N LEU A 244 -6.68 15.56 8.41
CA LEU A 244 -7.96 15.74 9.10
C LEU A 244 -7.92 15.08 10.49
N GLU A 245 -7.37 13.87 10.59
CA GLU A 245 -7.16 13.15 11.86
C GLU A 245 -6.23 13.93 12.79
N THR A 246 -5.12 14.45 12.26
CA THR A 246 -4.17 15.26 13.02
C THR A 246 -4.83 16.54 13.56
N ALA A 247 -5.65 17.21 12.74
CA ALA A 247 -6.38 18.41 13.18
C ALA A 247 -7.38 18.08 14.30
N LEU A 248 -8.17 17.01 14.15
CA LEU A 248 -9.12 16.57 15.18
C LEU A 248 -8.40 16.21 16.48
N MET A 249 -7.34 15.41 16.42
CA MET A 249 -6.55 15.03 17.59
C MET A 249 -5.91 16.23 18.28
N THR A 250 -5.44 17.21 17.51
CA THR A 250 -4.89 18.44 18.06
C THR A 250 -5.95 19.22 18.84
N ILE A 251 -7.19 19.31 18.35
CA ILE A 251 -8.31 19.95 19.06
C ILE A 251 -8.62 19.20 20.37
N TYR A 252 -8.67 17.86 20.34
CA TYR A 252 -8.88 17.04 21.53
C TYR A 252 -7.78 17.26 22.58
N LEU A 253 -6.51 17.17 22.18
CA LEU A 253 -5.39 17.35 23.09
C LEU A 253 -5.30 18.78 23.62
N TYR A 254 -5.62 19.78 22.80
CA TYR A 254 -5.66 21.18 23.23
C TYR A 254 -6.70 21.41 24.33
N ARG A 255 -7.86 20.74 24.26
CA ARG A 255 -8.87 20.84 25.34
C ARG A 255 -8.40 20.19 26.64
N GLU A 256 -7.60 19.14 26.59
CA GLU A 256 -7.11 18.44 27.79
C GLU A 256 -5.89 19.13 28.43
N MET A 257 -4.92 19.54 27.60
CA MET A 257 -3.60 19.99 28.05
C MET A 257 -3.30 21.46 27.73
N GLY A 258 -4.22 22.18 27.10
CA GLY A 258 -4.02 23.56 26.66
C GLY A 258 -2.86 23.71 25.68
N MET A 259 -2.05 24.75 25.87
CA MET A 259 -0.93 25.07 24.97
C MET A 259 0.14 23.98 24.89
N SER A 260 0.29 23.13 25.91
CA SER A 260 1.25 22.03 25.92
C SER A 260 1.03 21.03 24.77
N ALA A 261 -0.23 20.81 24.36
CA ALA A 261 -0.55 19.95 23.23
C ALA A 261 0.00 20.50 21.90
N VAL A 262 -0.06 21.82 21.71
CA VAL A 262 0.39 22.48 20.48
C VAL A 262 1.89 22.33 20.30
N TYR A 263 2.66 22.46 21.38
CA TYR A 263 4.11 22.21 21.34
C TYR A 263 4.44 20.76 20.96
N GLY A 264 3.67 19.78 21.47
CA GLY A 264 3.83 18.38 21.09
C GLY A 264 3.56 18.13 19.60
N VAL A 265 2.46 18.70 19.08
CA VAL A 265 2.12 18.60 17.65
C VAL A 265 3.19 19.25 16.78
N PHE A 266 3.72 20.42 17.18
CA PHE A 266 4.83 21.08 16.49
C PHE A 266 6.07 20.17 16.38
N VAL A 267 6.43 19.47 17.45
CA VAL A 267 7.56 18.51 17.43
C VAL A 267 7.28 17.36 16.46
N VAL A 268 6.07 16.80 16.44
CA VAL A 268 5.70 15.74 15.48
C VAL A 268 5.82 16.24 14.04
N PHE A 269 5.37 17.45 13.74
CA PHE A 269 5.53 18.04 12.41
C PHE A 269 7.00 18.32 12.06
N ALA A 270 7.85 18.67 13.03
CA ALA A 270 9.28 18.86 12.81
C ALA A 270 10.01 17.54 12.45
N VAL A 271 9.46 16.38 12.82
CA VAL A 271 9.99 15.07 12.41
C VAL A 271 9.78 14.83 10.90
N VAL A 272 8.73 15.37 10.29
CA VAL A 272 8.44 15.18 8.85
C VAL A 272 9.56 15.70 7.93
N PRO A 273 10.01 16.97 8.01
CA PRO A 273 11.12 17.45 7.18
C PRO A 273 12.43 16.71 7.49
N PHE A 274 12.64 16.29 8.75
CA PHE A 274 13.79 15.46 9.11
C PHE A 274 13.75 14.08 8.41
N GLN A 275 12.59 13.43 8.38
CA GLN A 275 12.40 12.17 7.63
C GLN A 275 12.58 12.38 6.12
N ILE A 276 12.11 13.50 5.55
CA ILE A 276 12.35 13.85 4.14
C ILE A 276 13.84 14.03 3.87
N PHE A 277 14.55 14.76 4.74
CA PHE A 277 15.99 14.93 4.64
C PHE A 277 16.71 13.58 4.67
N LEU A 278 16.47 12.74 5.68
CA LEU A 278 17.08 11.40 5.76
C LEU A 278 16.72 10.54 4.54
N GLY A 279 15.48 10.61 4.05
CA GLY A 279 15.03 9.90 2.86
C GLY A 279 15.77 10.34 1.59
N THR A 280 15.98 11.66 1.41
CA THR A 280 16.75 12.19 0.28
C THR A 280 18.23 11.82 0.35
N GLN A 281 18.84 11.86 1.54
CA GLN A 281 20.21 11.39 1.74
C GLN A 281 20.34 9.90 1.42
N THR A 282 19.43 9.08 1.96
CA THR A 282 19.38 7.64 1.67
C THR A 282 19.25 7.37 0.17
N ALA A 283 18.40 8.13 -0.53
CA ALA A 283 18.25 8.01 -1.97
C ALA A 283 19.52 8.43 -2.74
N TYR A 284 20.21 9.48 -2.30
CA TYR A 284 21.49 9.92 -2.86
C TYR A 284 22.57 8.83 -2.72
N TYR A 285 22.80 8.32 -1.51
CA TYR A 285 23.77 7.26 -1.26
C TYR A 285 23.42 5.98 -2.03
N ARG A 286 22.14 5.58 -2.01
CA ARG A 286 21.67 4.41 -2.77
C ARG A 286 21.92 4.56 -4.27
N ARG A 287 21.73 5.76 -4.83
CA ARG A 287 22.01 6.03 -6.25
C ARG A 287 23.50 5.89 -6.55
N ASN A 288 24.38 6.47 -5.73
CA ASN A 288 25.82 6.38 -5.95
C ASN A 288 26.33 4.95 -5.82
N THR A 289 25.86 4.19 -4.83
CA THR A 289 26.18 2.77 -4.68
C THR A 289 25.67 1.93 -5.85
N ALA A 290 24.47 2.23 -6.37
CA ALA A 290 23.92 1.54 -7.54
C ALA A 290 24.82 1.74 -8.78
N THR A 291 25.24 2.98 -9.08
CA THR A 291 26.11 3.25 -10.24
C THR A 291 27.43 2.46 -10.19
N LYS A 292 28.07 2.37 -9.02
CA LYS A 292 29.31 1.59 -8.85
C LYS A 292 29.05 0.07 -9.01
N SER A 293 27.99 -0.43 -8.39
CA SER A 293 27.60 -1.84 -8.52
C SER A 293 27.26 -2.23 -9.97
N ASP A 294 26.63 -1.34 -10.72
CA ASP A 294 26.30 -1.56 -12.14
C ASP A 294 27.57 -1.68 -12.99
N GLU A 295 28.60 -0.86 -12.74
CA GLU A 295 29.90 -0.96 -13.41
C GLU A 295 30.59 -2.30 -13.13
N ARG A 296 30.57 -2.76 -11.86
CA ARG A 296 31.10 -4.08 -11.50
C ARG A 296 30.37 -5.22 -12.23
N VAL A 297 29.03 -5.16 -12.29
CA VAL A 297 28.23 -6.19 -12.97
C VAL A 297 28.56 -6.21 -14.47
N ARG A 298 28.66 -5.04 -15.11
CA ARG A 298 29.07 -4.93 -16.50
C ARG A 298 30.46 -5.53 -16.76
N LEU A 299 31.45 -5.22 -15.92
CA LEU A 299 32.80 -5.79 -16.06
C LEU A 299 32.80 -7.32 -15.89
N MET A 300 32.00 -7.84 -14.96
CA MET A 300 31.82 -9.28 -14.79
C MET A 300 31.19 -9.92 -16.04
N GLU A 301 30.20 -9.28 -16.67
CA GLU A 301 29.62 -9.76 -17.93
C GLU A 301 30.67 -9.80 -19.04
N GLU A 302 31.48 -8.75 -19.21
CA GLU A 302 32.57 -8.70 -20.19
C GLU A 302 33.60 -9.83 -19.97
N ILE A 303 33.96 -10.12 -18.71
CA ILE A 303 34.89 -11.21 -18.36
C ILE A 303 34.27 -12.59 -18.63
N VAL A 304 32.99 -12.80 -18.30
CA VAL A 304 32.30 -14.07 -18.55
C VAL A 304 32.19 -14.33 -20.05
N MET A 305 31.88 -13.31 -20.85
CA MET A 305 31.87 -13.42 -22.32
C MET A 305 33.26 -13.77 -22.88
N GLY A 306 34.34 -13.28 -22.27
CA GLY A 306 35.73 -13.54 -22.68
C GLY A 306 36.41 -14.74 -22.00
N MET A 307 35.67 -15.56 -21.24
CA MET A 307 36.26 -16.54 -20.31
C MET A 307 37.19 -17.55 -20.99
N GLU A 308 36.84 -18.02 -22.19
CA GLU A 308 37.63 -19.01 -22.93
C GLU A 308 39.02 -18.50 -23.29
N VAL A 309 39.10 -17.26 -23.78
CA VAL A 309 40.37 -16.58 -24.10
C VAL A 309 41.19 -16.35 -22.83
N ILE A 310 40.54 -15.87 -21.75
CA ILE A 310 41.22 -15.63 -20.47
C ILE A 310 41.87 -16.92 -19.94
N LYS A 311 41.18 -18.07 -20.05
CA LYS A 311 41.72 -19.36 -19.66
C LYS A 311 42.83 -19.84 -20.59
N MET A 312 42.66 -19.69 -21.90
CA MET A 312 43.69 -20.06 -22.89
C MET A 312 45.03 -19.36 -22.63
N TYR A 313 44.98 -18.08 -22.24
CA TYR A 313 46.18 -17.28 -21.92
C TYR A 313 46.55 -17.30 -20.43
N THR A 314 45.86 -18.06 -19.58
CA THR A 314 46.07 -18.12 -18.12
C THR A 314 46.01 -16.74 -17.42
N TRP A 315 45.18 -15.83 -17.93
CA TRP A 315 45.03 -14.44 -17.43
C TRP A 315 44.07 -14.29 -16.24
N GLU A 316 43.70 -15.39 -15.59
CA GLU A 316 42.72 -15.39 -14.48
C GLU A 316 43.17 -14.48 -13.32
N GLN A 317 44.45 -14.50 -12.95
CA GLN A 317 44.98 -13.72 -11.83
C GLN A 317 44.98 -12.20 -12.10
N PRO A 318 45.44 -11.71 -13.28
CA PRO A 318 45.26 -10.32 -13.67
C PRO A 318 43.80 -9.84 -13.61
N PHE A 319 42.86 -10.57 -14.21
CA PHE A 319 41.44 -10.20 -14.22
C PHE A 319 40.81 -10.23 -12.82
N ARG A 320 41.22 -11.18 -11.97
CA ARG A 320 40.83 -11.21 -10.55
C ARG A 320 41.25 -9.93 -9.83
N LYS A 321 42.49 -9.45 -10.04
CA LYS A 321 42.96 -8.20 -9.42
C LYS A 321 42.15 -6.99 -9.87
N ILE A 322 41.74 -6.93 -11.13
CA ILE A 322 40.88 -5.86 -11.65
C ILE A 322 39.54 -5.85 -10.90
N ILE A 323 38.89 -7.01 -10.76
CA ILE A 323 37.65 -7.16 -10.00
C ILE A 323 37.83 -6.75 -8.53
N ASP A 324 38.93 -7.17 -7.89
CA ASP A 324 39.21 -6.85 -6.49
C ASP A 324 39.39 -5.34 -6.28
N ILE A 325 39.98 -4.62 -7.25
CA ILE A 325 40.10 -3.15 -7.21
C ILE A 325 38.73 -2.50 -7.29
N VAL A 326 37.89 -2.90 -8.25
CA VAL A 326 36.53 -2.36 -8.42
C VAL A 326 35.68 -2.65 -7.18
N ARG A 327 35.78 -3.86 -6.60
CA ARG A 327 35.08 -4.20 -5.37
C ARG A 327 35.54 -3.41 -4.15
N ARG A 328 36.83 -3.04 -4.07
CA ARG A 328 37.30 -2.13 -3.01
C ARG A 328 36.72 -0.73 -3.19
N TYR A 329 36.54 -0.27 -4.42
CA TYR A 329 35.90 1.01 -4.72
C TYR A 329 34.38 1.00 -4.42
N ASP A 330 33.72 -0.15 -4.55
CA ASP A 330 32.33 -0.38 -4.12
C ASP A 330 32.18 -0.27 -2.60
N LEU A 331 33.11 -0.85 -1.84
CA LEU A 331 33.07 -0.95 -0.38
C LEU A 331 33.66 0.25 0.35
N ALA A 332 34.39 1.12 -0.36
CA ALA A 332 34.93 2.34 0.22
C ALA A 332 33.77 3.25 0.68
N PRO A 333 33.80 3.74 1.93
CA PRO A 333 32.80 4.71 2.39
C PRO A 333 32.82 5.93 1.46
N LEU A 334 31.62 6.36 1.06
CA LEU A 334 31.41 7.52 0.17
C LEU A 334 31.85 8.83 0.82
#